data_AF-A0A5N0E6D6-F1
#
_entry.id   AF-A0A5N0E6D6-F1
#
_cell.length_a   1.000
_cell.length_b   1.000
_cell.length_c   1.000
_cell.angle_alpha   90.00
_cell.angle_beta   90.00
_cell.angle_gamma   90.00
#
_symmetry.space_group_name_H-M   'P 1'
#
loop_
_entity.id
_entity.type
_entity.pdbx_description
1 polymer ?
#
loop_
_entity_poly.entity_id
_entity_poly.type
_entity_poly.pdbx_seq_one_letter_code
_entity_poly.pdbx_strand_id
1 'polypeptide(L)'
;MDHNTEQHSPSDAEIDAAARELRAAIAIKTSELADGLLHRPQWGSTEWEREWSQRDTPEGQARSAQWHVTKIRIERAADVDPLGNVINARVFGAGWDQIGAAYGISATEAESRWDQQATGYADYLETIPVQANPQPVQQNPAPVQDRPRPRIERSR
;
A
#
# COMPACT_ATOMS: atom_id res chain seq x y z
N MET A 1 -47.02 30.05 -2.47
CA MET A 1 -46.32 29.03 -1.68
C MET A 1 -44.85 29.25 -1.99
N ASP A 2 -44.19 30.01 -1.12
CA ASP A 2 -42.82 30.47 -1.35
C ASP A 2 -41.88 29.34 -0.93
N HIS A 3 -41.41 28.58 -1.91
CA HIS A 3 -40.33 27.61 -1.71
C HIS A 3 -39.01 28.38 -1.63
N ASN A 4 -38.75 28.99 -0.48
CA ASN A 4 -37.43 29.47 -0.13
C ASN A 4 -36.58 28.26 0.29
N THR A 5 -36.13 27.47 -0.68
CA THR A 5 -35.07 26.48 -0.46
C THR A 5 -33.78 27.26 -0.26
N GLU A 6 -33.42 27.52 1.00
CA GLU A 6 -32.09 27.99 1.34
C GLU A 6 -31.07 27.02 0.74
N GLN A 7 -30.34 27.48 -0.28
CA GLN A 7 -29.24 26.72 -0.87
C GLN A 7 -28.13 26.63 0.18
N HIS A 8 -27.99 25.44 0.78
CA HIS A 8 -26.86 25.13 1.62
C HIS A 8 -25.60 25.03 0.74
N SER A 9 -24.68 25.98 0.92
CA SER A 9 -23.34 25.91 0.37
C SER A 9 -22.41 25.27 1.41
N PRO A 10 -21.61 24.25 1.03
CA PRO A 10 -20.69 23.59 1.95
C PRO A 10 -19.61 24.56 2.42
N SER A 11 -19.18 24.41 3.67
CA SER A 11 -18.02 25.09 4.23
C SER A 11 -16.71 24.48 3.72
N ASP A 12 -15.61 25.24 3.83
CA ASP A 12 -14.26 24.75 3.48
C ASP A 12 -13.89 23.47 4.24
N ALA A 13 -14.28 23.36 5.51
CA ALA A 13 -14.02 22.17 6.32
C ALA A 13 -14.77 20.92 5.82
N GLU A 14 -15.99 21.09 5.31
CA GLU A 14 -16.76 20.00 4.70
C GLU A 14 -16.15 19.58 3.36
N ILE A 15 -15.69 20.54 2.55
CA ILE A 15 -14.95 20.27 1.31
C ILE A 15 -13.66 19.52 1.60
N ASP A 16 -12.89 19.91 2.62
CA ASP A 16 -11.65 19.24 3.00
C ASP A 16 -11.89 17.81 3.51
N ALA A 17 -12.98 17.59 4.27
CA ALA A 17 -13.39 16.25 4.69
C ALA A 17 -13.73 15.37 3.47
N ALA A 18 -14.56 15.87 2.57
CA ALA A 18 -14.92 15.17 1.34
C ALA A 18 -13.70 14.88 0.45
N ALA A 19 -12.77 15.82 0.34
CA ALA A 19 -11.53 15.64 -0.42
C ALA A 19 -10.63 14.56 0.20
N ARG A 20 -10.55 14.46 1.53
CA ARG A 20 -9.82 13.37 2.20
C ARG A 20 -10.47 12.01 1.96
N GLU A 21 -11.79 11.94 2.04
CA GLU A 21 -12.53 10.71 1.75
C GLU A 21 -12.33 10.27 0.30
N LEU A 22 -12.42 11.21 -0.65
CA LEU A 22 -12.17 10.94 -2.07
C LEU A 22 -10.74 10.42 -2.29
N ARG A 23 -9.72 11.05 -1.70
CA ARG A 23 -8.33 10.58 -1.81
C ARG A 23 -8.17 9.16 -1.23
N ALA A 24 -8.81 8.85 -0.11
CA ALA A 24 -8.78 7.52 0.47
C ALA A 24 -9.44 6.48 -0.45
N ALA A 25 -10.59 6.80 -1.04
CA ALA A 25 -11.27 5.95 -2.00
C ALA A 25 -10.43 5.70 -3.26
N ILE A 26 -9.79 6.74 -3.82
CA ILE A 26 -8.84 6.62 -4.92
C ILE A 26 -7.69 5.69 -4.53
N ALA A 27 -7.07 5.90 -3.36
CA ALA A 27 -5.95 5.10 -2.92
C ALA A 27 -6.30 3.60 -2.79
N ILE A 28 -7.47 3.28 -2.24
CA ILE A 28 -7.99 1.90 -2.15
C ILE A 28 -8.22 1.35 -3.55
N LYS A 29 -8.98 2.08 -4.40
CA LYS A 29 -9.38 1.55 -5.69
C LYS A 29 -8.21 1.33 -6.64
N THR A 30 -7.26 2.27 -6.67
CA THR A 30 -6.04 2.14 -7.47
C THR A 30 -5.18 0.97 -6.99
N SER A 31 -5.17 0.68 -5.68
CA SER A 31 -4.48 -0.48 -5.11
C SER A 31 -5.09 -1.80 -5.58
N GLU A 32 -6.42 -1.95 -5.48
CA GLU A 32 -7.15 -3.12 -5.98
C GLU A 32 -6.89 -3.37 -7.48
N LEU A 33 -6.93 -2.29 -8.28
CA LEU A 33 -6.70 -2.38 -9.73
C LEU A 33 -5.26 -2.81 -10.04
N ALA A 34 -4.28 -2.25 -9.32
CA ALA A 34 -2.88 -2.64 -9.49
C ALA A 34 -2.63 -4.09 -9.07
N ASP A 35 -3.24 -4.55 -7.97
CA ASP A 35 -3.18 -5.94 -7.52
C ASP A 35 -3.75 -6.89 -8.58
N GLY A 36 -4.89 -6.53 -9.17
CA GLY A 36 -5.52 -7.30 -10.25
C GLY A 36 -4.65 -7.38 -11.50
N LEU A 37 -4.04 -6.27 -11.93
CA LEU A 37 -3.16 -6.23 -13.11
C LEU A 37 -1.84 -6.97 -12.91
N LEU A 38 -1.32 -6.99 -11.68
CA LEU A 38 -0.07 -7.68 -11.33
C LEU A 38 -0.30 -9.11 -10.85
N HIS A 39 -1.55 -9.59 -10.85
CA HIS A 39 -1.93 -10.91 -10.35
C HIS A 39 -1.39 -11.17 -8.94
N ARG A 40 -1.47 -10.16 -8.06
CA ARG A 40 -1.01 -10.28 -6.68
C ARG A 40 -1.81 -11.34 -5.92
N PRO A 41 -1.17 -12.01 -4.96
CA PRO A 41 -1.87 -13.00 -4.15
C PRO A 41 -2.97 -12.34 -3.32
N GLN A 42 -4.07 -13.07 -3.17
CA GLN A 42 -5.18 -12.61 -2.35
C GLN A 42 -4.73 -12.41 -0.90
N TRP A 43 -5.18 -11.31 -0.28
CA TRP A 43 -4.93 -11.03 1.13
C TRP A 43 -5.28 -12.22 2.03
N GLY A 44 -4.39 -12.55 2.97
CA GLY A 44 -4.54 -13.66 3.90
C GLY A 44 -4.29 -15.06 3.32
N SER A 45 -3.96 -15.17 2.02
CA SER A 45 -3.48 -16.44 1.46
C SER A 45 -2.06 -16.76 1.92
N THR A 46 -1.68 -18.04 1.92
CA THR A 46 -0.30 -18.47 2.26
C THR A 46 0.75 -17.82 1.36
N GLU A 47 0.40 -17.57 0.09
CA GLU A 47 1.28 -16.85 -0.83
C GLU A 47 1.45 -15.38 -0.45
N TRP A 48 0.35 -14.72 -0.07
CA TRP A 48 0.40 -13.34 0.43
C TRP A 48 1.24 -13.24 1.71
N GLU A 49 1.08 -14.17 2.66
CA GLU A 49 1.88 -14.19 3.89
C GLU A 49 3.37 -14.36 3.60
N ARG A 50 3.71 -15.23 2.64
CA ARG A 50 5.08 -15.41 2.16
C ARG A 50 5.63 -14.11 1.58
N GLU A 51 4.90 -13.46 0.66
CA GLU A 51 5.32 -12.18 0.09
C GLU A 51 5.46 -11.09 1.16
N TRP A 52 4.53 -11.03 2.11
CA TRP A 52 4.50 -10.06 3.21
C TRP A 52 5.69 -10.21 4.15
N SER A 53 6.09 -11.45 4.47
CA SER A 53 7.28 -11.74 5.29
C SER A 53 8.59 -11.33 4.61
N GLN A 54 8.58 -11.20 3.28
CA GLN A 54 9.73 -10.82 2.47
C GLN A 54 9.70 -9.35 2.03
N ARG A 55 8.78 -8.54 2.55
CA ARG A 55 8.60 -7.14 2.09
C ARG A 55 9.85 -6.27 2.26
N ASP A 56 10.67 -6.60 3.27
CA ASP A 56 11.88 -5.85 3.61
C ASP A 56 13.13 -6.35 2.87
N THR A 57 13.01 -7.41 2.04
CA THR A 57 14.12 -7.87 1.17
C THR A 57 14.21 -7.00 -0.09
N PRO A 58 15.35 -6.99 -0.81
CA PRO A 58 15.48 -6.29 -2.08
C PRO A 58 14.39 -6.68 -3.09
N GLU A 59 14.02 -7.96 -3.14
CA GLU A 59 12.95 -8.46 -4.01
C GLU A 59 11.57 -7.96 -3.55
N GLY A 60 11.34 -7.88 -2.24
CA GLY A 60 10.13 -7.28 -1.66
C GLY A 60 9.99 -5.81 -2.02
N GLN A 61 11.06 -5.03 -1.86
CA GLN A 61 11.10 -3.62 -2.24
C GLN A 61 10.90 -3.44 -3.74
N ALA A 62 11.56 -4.24 -4.58
CA ALA A 62 11.36 -4.20 -6.04
C ALA A 62 9.91 -4.51 -6.43
N ARG A 63 9.26 -5.47 -5.76
CA ARG A 63 7.83 -5.74 -5.93
C ARG A 63 7.00 -4.51 -5.53
N SER A 64 7.28 -3.86 -4.41
CA SER A 64 6.56 -2.65 -3.98
C SER A 64 6.75 -1.49 -4.95
N ALA A 65 7.97 -1.28 -5.45
CA ALA A 65 8.27 -0.30 -6.49
C ALA A 65 7.44 -0.54 -7.76
N GLN A 66 7.42 -1.78 -8.26
CA GLN A 66 6.61 -2.16 -9.43
C GLN A 66 5.12 -1.92 -9.21
N TRP A 67 4.62 -2.17 -8.00
CA TRP A 67 3.23 -1.90 -7.64
C TRP A 67 2.91 -0.41 -7.75
N HIS A 68 3.70 0.47 -7.14
CA HIS A 68 3.49 1.92 -7.24
C HIS A 68 3.65 2.46 -8.66
N VAL A 69 4.63 1.96 -9.42
CA VAL A 69 4.80 2.29 -10.85
C VAL A 69 3.55 1.91 -11.66
N THR A 70 2.92 0.78 -11.35
CA THR A 70 1.65 0.38 -11.98
C THR A 70 0.51 1.33 -11.60
N LYS A 71 0.44 1.76 -10.34
CA LYS A 71 -0.55 2.75 -9.88
C LYS A 71 -0.40 4.10 -10.57
N ILE A 72 0.83 4.57 -10.81
CA ILE A 72 1.11 5.80 -11.58
C ILE A 72 0.51 5.71 -12.99
N ARG A 73 0.60 4.55 -13.66
CA ARG A 73 0.00 4.34 -14.99
C ARG A 73 -1.52 4.42 -14.95
N ILE A 74 -2.14 3.83 -13.93
CA ILE A 74 -3.60 3.87 -13.72
C ILE A 74 -4.04 5.32 -13.50
N GLU A 75 -3.38 6.03 -12.58
CA GLU A 75 -3.70 7.42 -12.23
C GLU A 75 -3.52 8.34 -13.42
N ARG A 76 -2.44 8.18 -14.19
CA ARG A 76 -2.24 8.91 -15.45
C ARG A 76 -3.38 8.68 -16.43
N ALA A 77 -3.83 7.44 -16.60
CA ALA A 77 -4.91 7.10 -17.52
C ALA A 77 -6.29 7.59 -17.04
N ALA A 78 -6.45 7.81 -15.73
CA ALA A 78 -7.65 8.33 -15.10
C ALA A 78 -7.61 9.85 -14.88
N ASP A 79 -6.56 10.54 -15.34
CA ASP A 79 -6.27 11.96 -15.10
C ASP A 79 -6.31 12.35 -13.59
N VAL A 80 -5.80 11.45 -12.75
CA VAL A 80 -5.58 11.65 -11.31
C VAL A 80 -4.13 12.04 -11.06
N ASP A 81 -3.89 12.96 -10.12
CA ASP A 81 -2.54 13.35 -9.69
C ASP A 81 -1.79 12.15 -9.07
N PRO A 82 -0.66 11.71 -9.65
CA PRO A 82 0.05 10.52 -9.20
C PRO A 82 1.05 10.79 -8.06
N LEU A 83 1.17 12.03 -7.55
CA LEU A 83 2.24 12.44 -6.63
C LEU A 83 2.45 11.46 -5.46
N GLY A 84 1.36 10.98 -4.85
CA GLY A 84 1.45 10.02 -3.75
C GLY A 84 2.14 8.70 -4.13
N ASN A 85 1.87 8.16 -5.32
CA ASN A 85 2.53 6.95 -5.79
C ASN A 85 3.91 7.21 -6.38
N VAL A 86 4.19 8.42 -6.89
CA VAL A 86 5.55 8.83 -7.27
C VAL A 86 6.47 8.81 -6.06
N ILE A 87 6.06 9.43 -4.96
CA ILE A 87 6.82 9.45 -3.70
C ILE A 87 7.08 8.02 -3.21
N ASN A 88 6.02 7.20 -3.12
CA ASN A 88 6.18 5.82 -2.65
C ASN A 88 7.05 4.98 -3.59
N ALA A 89 6.92 5.12 -4.90
CA ALA A 89 7.79 4.44 -5.87
C ALA A 89 9.27 4.78 -5.62
N ARG A 90 9.59 6.05 -5.37
CA ARG A 90 10.96 6.49 -5.01
C ARG A 90 11.45 5.87 -3.70
N VAL A 91 10.61 5.87 -2.66
CA VAL A 91 10.94 5.26 -1.36
C VAL A 91 11.28 3.77 -1.52
N PHE A 92 10.57 3.05 -2.39
CA PHE A 92 10.85 1.65 -2.68
C PHE A 92 11.93 1.42 -3.76
N GLY A 93 12.64 2.47 -4.18
CA GLY A 93 13.83 2.38 -5.03
C GLY A 93 13.58 2.47 -6.53
N ALA A 94 12.38 2.83 -6.99
CA ALA A 94 12.12 3.07 -8.41
C ALA A 94 12.94 4.26 -8.93
N GLY A 95 13.55 4.14 -10.10
CA GLY A 95 14.27 5.23 -10.77
C GLY A 95 13.34 6.25 -11.44
N TRP A 96 13.85 7.45 -11.71
CA TRP A 96 13.12 8.49 -12.44
C TRP A 96 12.79 8.08 -13.88
N ASP A 97 13.60 7.23 -14.49
CA ASP A 97 13.34 6.62 -15.78
C ASP A 97 12.10 5.72 -15.75
N GLN A 98 11.95 4.90 -14.71
CA GLN A 98 10.78 4.02 -14.54
C GLN A 98 9.51 4.83 -14.26
N ILE A 99 9.60 5.86 -13.42
CA ILE A 99 8.50 6.77 -13.08
C ILE A 99 8.08 7.60 -14.30
N GLY A 100 9.04 8.18 -15.01
CA GLY A 100 8.80 8.94 -16.23
C GLY A 100 8.12 8.09 -17.30
N ALA A 101 8.63 6.88 -17.54
CA ALA A 101 8.02 5.94 -18.48
C ALA A 101 6.58 5.56 -18.09
N ALA A 102 6.30 5.39 -16.79
CA ALA A 102 4.97 5.09 -16.29
C ALA A 102 3.97 6.25 -16.48
N TYR A 103 4.43 7.49 -16.34
CA TYR A 103 3.59 8.67 -16.52
C TYR A 103 3.52 9.15 -17.98
N GLY A 104 4.46 8.71 -18.83
CA GLY A 104 4.56 9.09 -20.24
C GLY A 104 5.41 10.34 -20.49
N ILE A 105 6.42 10.60 -19.66
CA ILE A 105 7.37 11.71 -19.77
C ILE A 105 8.81 11.23 -19.67
N SER A 106 9.77 12.12 -19.92
CA SER A 106 11.21 11.78 -19.75
C SER A 106 11.61 11.65 -18.27
N ALA A 107 12.71 10.96 -18.00
CA ALA A 107 13.27 10.83 -16.65
C ALA A 107 13.61 12.21 -16.05
N THR A 108 14.25 13.09 -16.81
CA THR A 108 14.61 14.45 -16.39
C THR A 108 13.38 15.30 -16.07
N GLU A 109 12.30 15.15 -16.84
CA GLU A 109 11.05 15.86 -16.57
C GLU A 109 10.36 15.34 -15.31
N ALA A 110 10.37 14.01 -15.09
CA ALA A 110 9.84 13.41 -13.86
C ALA A 110 10.59 13.88 -12.62
N GLU A 111 11.94 13.86 -12.67
CA GLU A 111 12.81 14.37 -11.62
C GLU A 111 12.53 15.84 -11.33
N SER A 112 12.59 16.71 -12.36
CA SER A 112 12.34 18.14 -12.21
C SER A 112 10.96 18.46 -11.61
N ARG A 113 9.97 17.59 -11.81
CA ARG A 113 8.59 17.80 -11.35
C ARG A 113 8.37 17.37 -9.90
N TRP A 114 9.04 16.32 -9.43
CA TRP A 114 8.67 15.63 -8.19
C TRP A 114 9.82 15.38 -7.21
N ASP A 115 11.07 15.64 -7.58
CA ASP A 115 12.22 15.31 -6.73
C ASP A 115 12.17 16.00 -5.37
N GLN A 116 11.78 17.28 -5.34
CA GLN A 116 11.68 18.03 -4.08
C GLN A 116 10.71 17.38 -3.09
N GLN A 117 9.54 16.93 -3.56
CA GLN A 117 8.53 16.30 -2.72
C GLN A 117 8.94 14.88 -2.31
N ALA A 118 9.57 14.12 -3.22
CA ALA A 118 10.05 12.77 -2.93
C ALA A 118 11.17 12.78 -1.89
N THR A 119 12.17 13.65 -2.06
CA THR A 119 13.29 13.81 -1.13
C THR A 119 12.80 14.32 0.23
N GLY A 120 11.96 15.36 0.26
CA GLY A 120 11.42 15.87 1.52
C GLY A 120 10.59 14.85 2.31
N TYR A 121 9.92 13.91 1.63
CA TYR A 121 9.21 12.82 2.29
C TYR A 121 10.15 11.73 2.81
N ALA A 122 11.19 11.38 2.07
CA ALA A 122 12.21 10.43 2.52
C ALA A 122 12.90 10.95 3.79
N ASP A 123 13.31 12.23 3.80
CA ASP A 123 13.88 12.90 4.97
C ASP A 123 12.94 12.85 6.17
N TYR A 124 11.63 13.10 5.94
CA TYR A 124 10.63 12.98 7.00
C TYR A 124 10.55 11.57 7.58
N LEU A 125 10.57 10.52 6.75
CA LEU A 125 10.54 9.13 7.24
C LEU A 125 11.75 8.80 8.12
N GLU A 126 12.93 9.34 7.82
CA GLU A 126 14.13 9.15 8.65
C GLU A 126 13.98 9.79 10.04
N THR A 127 13.15 10.83 10.17
CA THR A 127 12.87 11.48 11.46
C THR A 127 11.82 10.77 12.31
N ILE A 128 11.08 9.82 11.75
CA ILE A 128 10.08 9.06 12.52
C ILE A 128 10.82 7.98 13.33
N PRO A 129 10.74 7.99 14.67
CA PRO A 129 11.32 6.92 15.46
C PRO A 129 10.66 5.60 15.08
N VAL A 130 11.47 4.64 14.60
CA VAL A 130 11.01 3.29 14.28
C VAL A 130 10.40 2.69 15.55
N GLN A 131 9.07 2.65 15.65
CA GLN A 131 8.42 1.78 16.59
C GLN A 131 8.78 0.35 16.17
N ALA A 132 9.65 -0.29 16.94
CA ALA A 132 9.98 -1.69 16.74
C ALA A 132 8.67 -2.48 16.63
N ASN A 133 8.50 -3.22 15.53
CA ASN A 133 7.41 -4.18 15.44
C ASN A 133 7.40 -5.00 16.73
N PRO A 134 6.25 -5.11 17.45
CA PRO A 134 6.19 -5.98 18.62
C PRO A 134 6.65 -7.36 18.17
N GLN A 135 7.67 -7.89 18.86
CA GLN A 135 8.16 -9.23 18.57
C GLN A 135 6.96 -10.18 18.56
N PRO A 136 6.90 -11.14 17.61
CA PRO A 136 5.84 -12.14 17.64
C PRO A 136 5.88 -12.78 19.01
N VAL A 137 4.78 -12.66 19.74
CA VAL A 137 4.61 -13.29 21.05
C VAL A 137 4.93 -14.76 20.84
N GLN A 138 6.02 -15.24 21.44
CA GLN A 138 6.33 -16.66 21.49
C GLN A 138 5.11 -17.34 22.13
N GLN A 139 4.28 -17.96 21.31
CA GLN A 139 3.24 -18.84 21.80
C GLN A 139 3.97 -19.99 22.49
N ASN A 140 3.95 -20.00 23.81
CA ASN A 140 4.38 -21.17 24.58
C ASN A 140 3.65 -22.38 24.00
N PRO A 141 4.36 -23.47 23.63
CA PRO A 141 3.70 -24.67 23.17
C PRO A 141 2.70 -25.09 24.24
N ALA A 142 1.45 -25.30 23.81
CA ALA A 142 0.39 -25.79 24.68
C ALA A 142 0.89 -27.03 25.45
N PRO A 143 0.60 -27.16 26.76
CA PRO A 143 0.99 -28.34 27.50
C PRO A 143 0.43 -29.57 26.78
N VAL A 144 1.32 -30.50 26.45
CA VAL A 144 0.99 -31.77 25.83
C VAL A 144 0.01 -32.48 26.77
N GLN A 145 -1.28 -32.42 26.46
CA GLN A 145 -2.26 -33.27 27.10
C GLN A 145 -1.97 -34.69 26.63
N ASP A 146 -1.41 -35.46 27.56
CA ASP A 146 -1.12 -36.89 27.42
C ASP A 146 -2.43 -37.60 27.07
N ARG A 147 -2.67 -37.82 25.76
CA ARG A 147 -3.84 -38.58 25.32
C ARG A 147 -3.65 -40.02 25.80
N PRO A 148 -4.61 -40.59 26.57
CA PRO A 148 -4.51 -41.99 26.96
C PRO A 148 -4.47 -42.86 25.70
N ARG A 149 -3.40 -43.66 25.59
CA ARG A 149 -3.22 -44.62 24.49
C ARG A 149 -4.39 -45.60 24.47
N PRO A 150 -5.01 -45.88 23.33
CA PRO A 150 -6.04 -46.91 23.26
C PRO A 150 -5.42 -48.27 23.59
N ARG A 151 -5.92 -48.88 24.66
CA ARG A 151 -5.61 -50.25 25.06
C ARG A 151 -6.11 -51.19 23.96
N ILE A 152 -5.19 -51.70 23.15
CA ILE A 152 -5.49 -52.77 22.20
C ILE A 152 -5.69 -54.05 23.02
N GLU A 153 -6.94 -54.41 23.30
CA GLU A 153 -7.29 -55.73 23.79
C GLU A 153 -7.12 -56.74 22.64
N ARG A 154 -6.00 -57.49 22.68
CA ARG A 154 -5.83 -58.66 21.85
C ARG A 154 -6.74 -59.77 22.36
N SER A 155 -7.84 -60.00 21.66
CA SER A 155 -8.61 -61.24 21.78
C SER A 155 -7.88 -62.35 21.03
N ARG A 156 -7.30 -63.30 21.79
CA ARG A 156 -7.28 -64.77 21.60
C ARG A 156 -6.04 -65.37 22.25
#